data_AF-A0A1G1BWS2-F1
#
_entry.id   AF-A0A1G1BWS2-F1
#
_cell.length_a   1.000
_cell.length_b   1.000
_cell.length_c   1.000
_cell.angle_alpha   90.00
_cell.angle_beta   90.00
_cell.angle_gamma   90.00
#
_symmetry.space_group_name_H-M   'P 1'
#
loop_
_entity.id
_entity.type
_entity.pdbx_description
1 polymer ?
#
loop_
_entity_poly.entity_id
_entity_poly.type
_entity_poly.pdbx_seq_one_letter_code
_entity_poly.pdbx_strand_id
1 'polypeptide(L)'
;MQSRFFIIACLSCILCGCGKPPVPSSNHLAAQLLQETFKALAEDSNGRSLKLLRRLGDMYPGDPFFTMAQAHERERLAISEVNTLLAAGRLPDADAFLQQTLKSDHPGPTLLRARELSVQLSALRRYLALLPFPDSEQTVAAMNLLRQQQTQTGLSPSFAAWWDDQEAARVRQQVRERAVAAGQLLQAVDLAAVQEDPAIWTLLAHIRCLNPGYPGLSSIETCLAGNWADVTPRFGADSATGGNLAGLEVGTLLCWPRLPTETRHAIQSHFQQHGASSLSGLLLQALLAATEGQVDASLAAMRELAASTPLGRTTCRALLETLGLPATQFSAGCWRPSAPSVPDLLSRVQQFRAQYARGPEGPRP
;
A
#
# COMPACT_ATOMS: atom_id res chain seq x y z
N MET A 1 33.61 -85.95 77.03
CA MET A 1 34.09 -84.94 76.04
C MET A 1 34.49 -85.62 74.73
N GLN A 2 33.58 -86.32 74.04
CA GLN A 2 33.86 -87.03 72.77
C GLN A 2 32.94 -86.60 71.62
N SER A 3 32.08 -85.60 71.84
CA SER A 3 31.16 -85.07 70.82
C SER A 3 31.74 -83.89 70.02
N ARG A 4 32.91 -83.36 70.40
CA ARG A 4 33.52 -82.19 69.72
C ARG A 4 34.44 -82.53 68.54
N PHE A 5 34.90 -83.77 68.42
CA PHE A 5 35.77 -84.17 67.31
C PHE A 5 35.01 -84.60 66.04
N PHE A 6 33.75 -85.03 66.17
CA PHE A 6 32.93 -85.43 65.01
C PHE A 6 32.42 -84.22 64.21
N ILE A 7 32.22 -83.09 64.88
CA ILE A 7 31.74 -81.84 64.24
C ILE A 7 32.86 -81.19 63.40
N ILE A 8 34.13 -81.36 63.80
CA ILE A 8 35.27 -80.79 63.06
C ILE A 8 35.54 -81.59 61.77
N ALA A 9 35.32 -82.92 61.77
CA ALA A 9 35.44 -83.74 60.56
C ALA A 9 34.32 -83.48 59.54
N CYS A 10 33.09 -83.20 59.99
CA CYS A 10 32.01 -82.78 59.09
C CYS A 10 32.21 -81.36 58.54
N LEU A 11 32.88 -80.47 59.27
CA LEU A 11 33.21 -79.11 58.79
C LEU A 11 34.35 -79.09 57.76
N SER A 12 35.26 -80.07 57.78
CA SER A 12 36.29 -80.23 56.74
C SER A 12 35.72 -80.71 55.39
N CYS A 13 34.54 -81.32 55.37
CA CYS A 13 33.86 -81.70 54.12
C CYS A 13 33.00 -80.58 53.51
N ILE A 14 32.72 -79.51 54.25
CA ILE A 14 32.01 -78.31 53.74
C ILE A 14 32.98 -77.28 53.15
N LEU A 15 34.29 -77.42 53.41
CA LEU A 15 35.35 -76.55 52.87
C LEU A 15 35.87 -76.97 51.47
N CYS A 16 35.33 -78.04 50.88
CA CYS A 16 35.66 -78.46 49.52
C CYS A 16 34.42 -78.39 48.62
N GLY A 17 33.97 -77.18 48.27
CA GLY A 17 32.80 -77.08 47.41
C GLY A 17 32.18 -75.70 47.17
N CYS A 18 32.94 -74.61 47.24
CA CYS A 18 32.51 -73.33 46.67
C CYS A 18 33.55 -72.90 45.63
N GLY A 19 33.49 -73.52 44.45
CA GLY A 19 34.05 -72.92 43.26
C GLY A 19 33.38 -71.57 43.08
N LYS A 20 34.05 -70.49 43.52
CA LYS A 20 33.65 -69.15 43.12
C LYS A 20 33.56 -69.20 41.60
N PRO A 21 32.42 -68.81 40.97
CA PRO A 21 32.46 -68.55 39.55
C PRO A 21 33.63 -67.59 39.34
N PRO A 22 34.55 -67.87 38.38
CA PRO A 22 35.65 -66.96 38.14
C PRO A 22 35.03 -65.57 37.97
N VAL A 23 35.51 -64.61 38.76
CA VAL A 23 35.16 -63.19 38.57
C VAL A 23 35.38 -62.95 37.08
N PRO A 24 34.33 -62.59 36.31
CA PRO A 24 34.48 -62.41 34.87
C PRO A 24 35.64 -61.43 34.68
N SER A 25 36.65 -61.85 33.93
CA SER A 25 37.86 -61.07 33.71
C SER A 25 37.44 -59.67 33.29
N SER A 26 37.67 -58.66 34.14
CA SER A 26 37.23 -57.31 33.84
C SER A 26 37.94 -56.91 32.56
N ASN A 27 37.19 -56.72 31.48
CA ASN A 27 37.76 -56.45 30.19
C ASN A 27 38.23 -54.99 30.21
N HIS A 28 39.48 -54.76 30.66
CA HIS A 28 40.05 -53.43 30.89
C HIS A 28 39.92 -52.53 29.65
N LEU A 29 40.01 -53.13 28.47
CA LEU A 29 39.77 -52.48 27.19
C LEU A 29 38.34 -51.91 27.08
N ALA A 30 37.32 -52.67 27.47
CA ALA A 30 35.93 -52.23 27.39
C ALA A 30 35.62 -51.13 28.42
N ALA A 31 36.16 -51.25 29.63
CA ALA A 31 36.04 -50.21 30.65
C ALA A 31 36.70 -48.89 30.21
N GLN A 32 37.90 -48.97 29.62
CA GLN A 32 38.60 -47.81 29.09
C GLN A 32 37.89 -47.19 27.88
N LEU A 33 37.38 -48.01 26.95
CA LEU A 33 36.58 -47.54 25.81
C LEU A 33 35.29 -46.85 26.26
N LEU A 34 34.58 -47.38 27.26
CA LEU A 34 33.41 -46.72 27.84
C LEU A 34 33.77 -45.37 28.46
N GLN A 35 34.85 -45.31 29.24
CA GLN A 35 35.30 -44.07 29.86
C GLN A 35 35.70 -43.02 28.81
N GLU A 36 36.42 -43.41 27.76
CA GLU A 36 36.77 -42.54 26.64
C GLU A 36 35.53 -42.09 25.85
N THR A 37 34.52 -42.95 25.72
CA THR A 37 33.26 -42.61 25.04
C THR A 37 32.49 -41.56 25.81
N PHE A 38 32.30 -41.74 27.13
CA PHE A 38 31.63 -40.74 27.96
C PHE A 38 32.39 -39.42 28.02
N LYS A 39 33.73 -39.47 28.03
CA LYS A 39 34.56 -38.26 27.92
C LYS A 39 34.35 -37.54 26.58
N ALA A 40 34.37 -38.28 25.46
CA ALA A 40 34.14 -37.70 24.13
C ALA A 40 32.73 -37.13 23.96
N LEU A 41 31.73 -37.74 24.60
CA LEU A 41 30.35 -37.24 24.66
C LEU A 41 30.24 -35.94 25.46
N ALA A 42 30.96 -35.83 26.58
CA ALA A 42 31.00 -34.63 27.41
C ALA A 42 31.78 -33.46 26.79
N GLU A 43 32.77 -33.76 25.94
CA GLU A 43 33.60 -32.78 25.23
C GLU A 43 32.97 -32.30 23.90
N ASP A 44 31.71 -32.69 23.59
CA ASP A 44 31.02 -32.37 22.31
C ASP A 44 31.80 -32.76 21.04
N SER A 45 32.70 -33.74 21.17
CA SER A 45 33.48 -34.27 20.07
C SER A 45 32.70 -35.35 19.32
N ASN A 46 31.58 -34.96 18.70
CA ASN A 46 30.57 -35.83 18.08
C ASN A 46 31.17 -36.87 17.09
N GLY A 47 32.22 -36.51 16.34
CA GLY A 47 32.88 -37.43 15.41
C GLY A 47 33.72 -38.51 16.10
N ARG A 48 34.27 -38.21 17.28
CA ARG A 48 35.04 -39.14 18.12
C ARG A 48 34.11 -40.04 18.93
N SER A 49 33.07 -39.48 19.54
CA SER A 49 32.05 -40.23 20.28
C SER A 49 31.42 -41.31 19.39
N LEU A 50 31.04 -40.98 18.15
CA LEU A 50 30.45 -41.94 17.23
C LEU A 50 31.42 -43.08 16.84
N LYS A 51 32.70 -42.77 16.63
CA LYS A 51 33.73 -43.80 16.34
C LYS A 51 33.91 -44.76 17.53
N LEU A 52 33.92 -44.23 18.76
CA LEU A 52 34.06 -45.04 19.97
C LEU A 52 32.80 -45.88 20.25
N LEU A 53 31.61 -45.32 20.03
CA LEU A 53 30.34 -46.05 20.14
C LEU A 53 30.20 -47.16 19.10
N ARG A 54 30.75 -47.00 17.89
CA ARG A 54 30.84 -48.09 16.89
C ARG A 54 31.70 -49.24 17.40
N ARG A 55 32.90 -48.93 17.89
CA ARG A 55 33.80 -49.95 18.47
C ARG A 55 33.17 -50.68 19.66
N LEU A 56 32.43 -49.96 20.50
CA LEU A 56 31.67 -50.58 21.61
C LEU A 56 30.52 -51.47 21.09
N GLY A 57 29.78 -51.03 20.08
CA GLY A 57 28.74 -51.84 19.43
C GLY A 57 29.29 -53.11 18.76
N ASP A 58 30.48 -53.04 18.17
CA ASP A 58 31.16 -54.21 17.58
C ASP A 58 31.58 -55.23 18.65
N MET A 59 31.93 -54.78 19.86
CA MET A 59 32.25 -55.65 21.00
C MET A 59 31.02 -56.27 21.66
N TYR A 60 29.86 -55.59 21.58
CA TYR A 60 28.59 -56.01 22.17
C TYR A 60 27.48 -56.07 21.10
N PRO A 61 27.58 -56.99 20.12
CA PRO A 61 26.63 -57.07 19.04
C PRO A 61 25.24 -57.46 19.56
N GLY A 62 24.21 -56.73 19.14
CA GLY A 62 22.82 -56.97 19.52
C GLY A 62 22.34 -56.21 20.77
N ASP A 63 23.22 -55.43 21.43
CA ASP A 63 22.79 -54.56 22.53
C ASP A 63 22.02 -53.34 21.99
N PRO A 64 20.74 -53.14 22.38
CA PRO A 64 19.94 -52.02 21.92
C PRO A 64 20.49 -50.66 22.38
N PHE A 65 21.21 -50.60 23.51
CA PHE A 65 21.77 -49.35 24.03
C PHE A 65 22.78 -48.73 23.05
N PHE A 66 23.76 -49.51 22.57
CA PHE A 66 24.76 -49.00 21.64
C PHE A 66 24.16 -48.63 20.29
N THR A 67 23.12 -49.36 19.86
CA THR A 67 22.39 -49.04 18.63
C THR A 67 21.67 -47.69 18.75
N MET A 68 20.97 -47.44 19.86
CA MET A 68 20.30 -46.18 20.13
C MET A 68 21.28 -45.02 20.33
N ALA A 69 22.37 -45.23 21.08
CA ALA A 69 23.40 -44.22 21.33
C ALA A 69 24.10 -43.80 20.04
N GLN A 70 24.40 -44.74 19.14
CA GLN A 70 24.95 -44.42 17.83
C GLN A 70 23.95 -43.63 16.97
N ALA A 71 22.66 -43.96 17.01
CA ALA A 71 21.64 -43.21 16.28
C ALA A 71 21.54 -41.77 16.79
N HIS A 72 21.54 -41.58 18.11
CA HIS A 72 21.54 -40.27 18.74
C HIS A 72 22.76 -39.42 18.36
N GLU A 73 23.97 -39.99 18.41
CA GLU A 73 25.18 -39.25 18.02
C GLU A 73 25.25 -38.93 16.52
N ARG A 74 24.67 -39.78 15.66
CA ARG A 74 24.49 -39.44 14.23
C ARG A 74 23.55 -38.26 14.06
N GLU A 75 22.45 -38.21 14.82
CA GLU A 75 21.53 -37.08 14.81
C GLU A 75 22.22 -35.79 15.28
N ARG A 76 22.99 -35.82 16.37
CA ARG A 76 23.76 -34.66 16.86
C ARG A 76 24.78 -34.15 15.84
N LEU A 77 25.51 -35.06 15.19
CA LEU A 77 26.42 -34.71 14.09
C LEU A 77 25.69 -34.00 12.95
N ALA A 78 24.57 -34.56 12.50
CA ALA A 78 23.79 -33.99 11.42
C ALA A 78 23.24 -32.60 11.77
N ILE A 79 22.75 -32.39 12.99
CA ILE A 79 22.29 -31.07 13.46
C ILE A 79 23.43 -30.06 13.50
N SER A 80 24.63 -30.47 13.97
CA SER A 80 25.81 -29.61 13.98
C SER A 80 26.18 -29.13 12.57
N GLU A 81 26.15 -30.02 11.59
CA GLU A 81 26.40 -29.68 10.20
C GLU A 81 25.34 -28.72 9.65
N VAL A 82 24.06 -29.00 9.90
CA VAL A 82 22.94 -28.12 9.51
C VAL A 82 23.09 -26.73 10.12
N ASN A 83 23.42 -26.63 11.42
CA ASN A 83 23.65 -25.35 12.08
C ASN A 83 24.81 -24.58 11.44
N THR A 84 25.87 -25.27 11.02
CA THR A 84 27.01 -24.67 10.33
C THR A 84 26.60 -24.12 8.96
N LEU A 85 25.82 -24.88 8.19
CA LEU A 85 25.29 -24.45 6.89
C LEU A 85 24.30 -23.28 7.02
N LEU A 86 23.41 -23.32 8.01
CA LEU A 86 22.45 -22.25 8.29
C LEU A 86 23.16 -20.96 8.75
N ALA A 87 24.16 -21.06 9.64
CA ALA A 87 24.96 -19.92 10.08
C ALA A 87 25.75 -19.29 8.93
N ALA A 88 26.20 -20.10 7.96
CA ALA A 88 26.84 -19.62 6.74
C ALA A 88 25.85 -19.08 5.68
N GLY A 89 24.54 -19.09 5.93
CA GLY A 89 23.51 -18.66 4.98
C GLY A 89 23.32 -19.59 3.77
N ARG A 90 23.90 -20.79 3.80
CA ARG A 90 23.87 -21.80 2.74
C ARG A 90 22.59 -22.64 2.81
N LEU A 91 21.44 -21.98 2.70
CA LEU A 91 20.12 -22.62 2.82
C LEU A 91 19.87 -23.78 1.83
N PRO A 92 20.24 -23.68 0.53
CA PRO A 92 20.04 -24.78 -0.41
C PRO A 92 20.87 -26.02 -0.04
N ASP A 93 22.09 -25.82 0.46
CA ASP A 93 22.97 -26.90 0.87
C ASP A 93 22.46 -27.55 2.17
N ALA A 94 21.92 -26.77 3.10
CA ALA A 94 21.28 -27.27 4.31
C ALA A 94 20.04 -28.13 3.99
N ASP A 95 19.18 -27.70 3.07
CA ASP A 95 18.01 -28.46 2.63
C ASP A 95 18.42 -29.75 1.91
N ALA A 96 19.40 -29.69 1.01
CA ALA A 96 19.94 -30.88 0.33
C ALA A 96 20.53 -31.90 1.33
N PHE A 97 21.29 -31.42 2.31
CA PHE A 97 21.86 -32.26 3.37
C PHE A 97 20.77 -32.90 4.24
N LEU A 98 19.74 -32.14 4.64
CA LEU A 98 18.60 -32.65 5.40
C LEU A 98 17.82 -33.69 4.60
N GLN A 99 17.53 -33.45 3.32
CA GLN A 99 16.83 -34.42 2.47
C GLN A 99 17.63 -35.72 2.29
N GLN A 100 18.95 -35.65 2.21
CA GLN A 100 19.80 -36.84 2.14
C GLN A 100 19.81 -37.59 3.48
N THR A 101 19.92 -36.87 4.60
CA THR A 101 20.02 -37.45 5.93
C THR A 101 18.70 -38.08 6.40
N LEU A 102 17.56 -37.50 6.01
CA LEU A 102 16.22 -38.00 6.38
C LEU A 102 15.79 -39.27 5.62
N LYS A 103 16.56 -39.73 4.61
CA LYS A 103 16.27 -41.00 3.91
C LYS A 103 16.59 -42.25 4.73
N SER A 104 17.25 -42.12 5.88
CA SER A 104 17.47 -43.24 6.80
C SER A 104 16.15 -43.64 7.48
N ASP A 105 15.94 -44.95 7.72
CA ASP A 105 14.65 -45.54 8.12
C ASP A 105 13.95 -44.85 9.29
N HIS A 106 14.66 -44.22 10.24
CA HIS A 106 14.06 -43.54 11.40
C HIS A 106 14.75 -42.18 11.70
N PRO A 107 14.31 -41.06 11.10
CA PRO A 107 14.83 -39.76 11.44
C PRO A 107 14.36 -39.32 12.82
N GLY A 108 15.28 -38.82 13.64
CA GLY A 108 14.95 -38.27 14.96
C GLY A 108 14.08 -37.01 14.88
N PRO A 109 13.33 -36.69 15.95
CA PRO A 109 12.39 -35.56 15.97
C PRO A 109 13.08 -34.21 15.76
N THR A 110 14.37 -34.09 16.09
CA THR A 110 15.11 -32.83 15.97
C THR A 110 15.46 -32.53 14.52
N LEU A 111 15.83 -33.55 13.74
CA LEU A 111 16.07 -33.42 12.30
C LEU A 111 14.80 -33.05 11.53
N LEU A 112 13.64 -33.57 11.95
CA LEU A 112 12.35 -33.20 11.37
C LEU A 112 12.05 -31.70 11.61
N ARG A 113 12.30 -31.19 12.81
CA ARG A 113 12.17 -29.74 13.10
C ARG A 113 13.16 -28.90 12.29
N ALA A 114 14.41 -29.35 12.16
CA ALA A 114 15.43 -28.67 11.36
C ALA A 114 15.03 -28.54 9.89
N ARG A 115 14.36 -29.57 9.32
CA ARG A 115 13.77 -29.51 7.97
C ARG A 115 12.73 -28.41 7.86
N GLU A 116 11.76 -28.36 8.77
CA GLU A 116 10.73 -27.32 8.77
C GLU A 116 11.34 -25.92 8.82
N LEU A 117 12.35 -25.72 9.67
CA LEU A 117 13.06 -24.46 9.79
C LEU A 117 13.80 -24.08 8.49
N SER A 118 14.45 -25.04 7.81
CA SER A 118 15.12 -24.77 6.52
C SER A 118 14.14 -24.33 5.43
N VAL A 119 12.95 -24.92 5.40
CA VAL A 119 11.87 -24.56 4.45
C VAL A 119 11.37 -23.15 4.74
N GLN A 120 11.16 -22.81 6.02
CA GLN A 120 10.75 -21.47 6.45
C GLN A 120 11.76 -20.39 6.09
N LEU A 121 13.05 -20.62 6.37
CA LEU A 121 14.10 -19.67 6.01
C LEU A 121 14.22 -19.50 4.49
N SER A 122 14.01 -20.57 3.73
CA SER A 122 13.97 -20.50 2.27
C SER A 122 12.78 -19.69 1.76
N ALA A 123 11.60 -19.83 2.36
CA ALA A 123 10.42 -19.02 2.04
C ALA A 123 10.65 -17.55 2.38
N LEU A 124 11.23 -17.24 3.54
CA LEU A 124 11.61 -15.89 3.93
C LEU A 124 12.61 -15.28 2.95
N ARG A 125 13.63 -16.03 2.53
CA ARG A 125 14.60 -15.57 1.52
C ARG A 125 13.93 -15.23 0.19
N ARG A 126 12.97 -16.04 -0.26
CA ARG A 126 12.20 -15.74 -1.48
C ARG A 126 11.35 -14.47 -1.33
N TYR A 127 10.70 -14.30 -0.18
CA TYR A 127 9.95 -13.07 0.12
C TYR A 127 10.86 -11.84 0.05
N LEU A 128 12.01 -11.89 0.72
CA LEU A 128 12.97 -10.78 0.74
C LEU A 128 13.57 -10.46 -0.63
N ALA A 129 13.71 -11.46 -1.51
CA ALA A 129 14.21 -11.29 -2.87
C ALA A 129 13.22 -10.55 -3.79
N LEU A 130 11.94 -10.48 -3.43
CA LEU A 130 10.89 -9.82 -4.21
C LEU A 130 10.66 -8.35 -3.79
N LEU A 131 11.31 -7.89 -2.73
CA LEU A 131 11.17 -6.51 -2.27
C LEU A 131 11.91 -5.54 -3.21
N PRO A 132 11.36 -4.34 -3.48
CA PRO A 132 10.03 -3.84 -3.05
C PRO A 132 8.88 -4.33 -3.96
N PHE A 133 7.70 -4.58 -3.36
CA PHE A 133 6.50 -4.92 -4.12
C PHE A 133 5.88 -3.68 -4.79
N PRO A 134 5.32 -3.80 -6.01
CA PRO A 134 4.76 -2.67 -6.75
C PRO A 134 3.44 -2.18 -6.15
N ASP A 135 2.61 -3.09 -5.61
CA ASP A 135 1.32 -2.76 -5.03
C ASP A 135 1.03 -3.52 -3.71
N SER A 136 0.02 -3.04 -2.98
CA SER A 136 -0.38 -3.61 -1.70
C SER A 136 -1.02 -4.99 -1.84
N GLU A 137 -1.60 -5.34 -2.99
CA GLU A 137 -2.20 -6.65 -3.26
C GLU A 137 -1.12 -7.74 -3.39
N GLN A 138 -0.07 -7.47 -4.16
CA GLN A 138 1.09 -8.34 -4.30
C GLN A 138 1.83 -8.51 -2.97
N THR A 139 1.90 -7.44 -2.17
CA THR A 139 2.41 -7.52 -0.80
C THR A 139 1.57 -8.48 0.04
N VAL A 140 0.24 -8.39 0.00
CA VAL A 140 -0.67 -9.31 0.70
C VAL A 140 -0.48 -10.75 0.24
N ALA A 141 -0.41 -10.98 -1.08
CA ALA A 141 -0.21 -12.31 -1.64
C ALA A 141 1.11 -12.94 -1.16
N ALA A 142 2.21 -12.18 -1.21
CA ALA A 142 3.51 -12.63 -0.75
C ALA A 142 3.54 -12.88 0.78
N MET A 143 2.92 -12.01 1.58
CA MET A 143 2.78 -12.21 3.02
C MET A 143 1.94 -13.46 3.34
N ASN A 144 0.85 -13.71 2.62
CA ASN A 144 0.01 -14.89 2.83
C ASN A 144 0.77 -16.19 2.52
N LEU A 145 1.56 -16.22 1.44
CA LEU A 145 2.42 -17.37 1.13
C LEU A 145 3.46 -17.61 2.23
N LEU A 146 4.08 -16.55 2.75
CA LEU A 146 5.04 -16.66 3.85
C LEU A 146 4.36 -17.14 5.15
N ARG A 147 3.13 -16.68 5.42
CA ARG A 147 2.33 -17.08 6.59
C ARG A 147 1.95 -18.56 6.55
N GLN A 148 1.60 -19.10 5.37
CA GLN A 148 1.28 -20.54 5.22
C GLN A 148 2.47 -21.45 5.53
N GLN A 149 3.70 -20.95 5.36
CA GLN A 149 4.93 -21.71 5.59
C GLN A 149 5.42 -21.57 7.05
N GLN A 150 4.88 -20.65 7.85
CA GLN A 150 5.28 -20.42 9.24
C GLN A 150 4.64 -21.44 10.20
N THR A 151 5.45 -22.36 10.70
CA THR A 151 5.10 -23.18 11.87
C THR A 151 6.01 -22.94 13.09
N GLN A 152 7.24 -22.44 12.90
CA GLN A 152 8.24 -22.32 13.97
C GLN A 152 8.93 -20.94 14.06
N THR A 153 9.16 -20.28 12.93
CA THR A 153 9.78 -18.93 12.86
C THR A 153 8.94 -17.84 13.51
N GLY A 154 7.62 -18.02 13.61
CA GLY A 154 6.72 -17.13 14.36
C GLY A 154 6.96 -17.07 15.87
N LEU A 155 7.87 -17.89 16.42
CA LEU A 155 8.22 -17.88 17.84
C LEU A 155 9.34 -16.90 18.20
N SER A 156 10.07 -16.36 17.20
CA SER A 156 11.16 -15.42 17.47
C SER A 156 10.63 -14.00 17.69
N PRO A 157 11.00 -13.30 18.79
CA PRO A 157 10.62 -11.91 19.01
C PRO A 157 11.07 -10.98 17.87
N SER A 158 12.23 -11.24 17.28
CA SER A 158 12.74 -10.46 16.15
C SER A 158 11.90 -10.64 14.89
N PHE A 159 11.39 -11.86 14.67
CA PHE A 159 10.52 -12.13 13.54
C PHE A 159 9.15 -11.47 13.72
N ALA A 160 8.59 -11.51 14.92
CA ALA A 160 7.33 -10.83 15.24
C ALA A 160 7.44 -9.31 15.00
N ALA A 161 8.50 -8.67 15.51
CA ALA A 161 8.73 -7.24 15.27
C ALA A 161 8.88 -6.91 13.77
N TRP A 162 9.64 -7.73 13.04
CA TRP A 162 9.77 -7.57 11.58
C TRP A 162 8.42 -7.75 10.86
N TRP A 163 7.60 -8.71 11.30
CA TRP A 163 6.28 -8.96 10.72
C TRP A 163 5.34 -7.75 10.91
N ASP A 164 5.32 -7.17 12.11
CA ASP A 164 4.55 -5.97 12.43
C ASP A 164 5.00 -4.78 11.56
N ASP A 165 6.31 -4.62 11.35
CA ASP A 165 6.86 -3.60 10.45
C ASP A 165 6.41 -3.80 9.00
N GLN A 166 6.36 -5.04 8.51
CA GLN A 166 5.83 -5.36 7.17
C GLN A 166 4.33 -5.04 7.07
N GLU A 167 3.53 -5.38 8.07
CA GLU A 167 2.10 -5.04 8.10
C GLU A 167 1.89 -3.53 8.10
N ALA A 168 2.67 -2.78 8.87
CA ALA A 168 2.62 -1.32 8.90
C ALA A 168 3.05 -0.72 7.55
N ALA A 169 4.08 -1.26 6.91
CA ALA A 169 4.51 -0.83 5.57
C ALA A 169 3.43 -1.04 4.51
N ARG A 170 2.78 -2.22 4.53
CA ARG A 170 1.64 -2.54 3.65
C ARG A 170 0.48 -1.55 3.82
N VAL A 171 0.12 -1.21 5.05
CA VAL A 171 -0.95 -0.22 5.32
C VAL A 171 -0.57 1.15 4.76
N ARG A 172 0.67 1.61 4.96
CA ARG A 172 1.15 2.87 4.38
C ARG A 172 1.08 2.88 2.85
N GLN A 173 1.45 1.77 2.21
CA GLN A 173 1.37 1.62 0.76
C GLN A 173 -0.09 1.67 0.27
N GLN A 174 -1.00 0.95 0.92
CA GLN A 174 -2.43 0.96 0.59
C GLN A 174 -3.05 2.36 0.70
N VAL A 175 -2.69 3.14 1.74
CA VAL A 175 -3.15 4.53 1.88
C VAL A 175 -2.65 5.41 0.73
N ARG A 176 -1.39 5.25 0.32
CA ARG A 176 -0.82 5.99 -0.82
C ARG A 176 -1.52 5.63 -2.13
N GLU A 177 -1.74 4.35 -2.40
CA GLU A 177 -2.46 3.87 -3.59
C GLU A 177 -3.86 4.46 -3.69
N ARG A 178 -4.63 4.39 -2.59
CA ARG A 178 -5.97 5.01 -2.53
C ARG A 178 -5.94 6.51 -2.76
N ALA A 179 -4.93 7.22 -2.24
CA ALA A 179 -4.79 8.65 -2.45
C ALA A 179 -4.44 8.99 -3.92
N VAL A 180 -3.58 8.20 -4.57
CA VAL A 180 -3.24 8.36 -5.99
C VAL A 180 -4.45 8.10 -6.87
N ALA A 181 -5.16 6.99 -6.65
CA ALA A 181 -6.35 6.65 -7.40
C ALA A 181 -7.49 7.67 -7.18
N ALA A 182 -7.68 8.17 -5.97
CA ALA A 182 -8.62 9.26 -5.70
C ALA A 182 -8.24 10.57 -6.43
N GLY A 183 -6.93 10.88 -6.54
CA GLY A 183 -6.46 12.03 -7.31
C GLY A 183 -6.73 11.90 -8.82
N GLN A 184 -6.54 10.71 -9.39
CA GLN A 184 -6.89 10.45 -10.79
C GLN A 184 -8.40 10.57 -11.04
N LEU A 185 -9.23 10.06 -10.12
CA LEU A 185 -10.67 10.24 -10.18
C LEU A 185 -11.07 11.71 -10.03
N LEU A 186 -10.38 12.50 -9.19
CA LEU A 186 -10.63 13.94 -9.07
C LEU A 186 -10.36 14.67 -10.39
N GLN A 187 -9.33 14.30 -11.14
CA GLN A 187 -9.08 14.85 -12.48
C GLN A 187 -10.22 14.53 -13.46
N ALA A 188 -10.78 13.31 -13.38
CA ALA A 188 -11.95 12.95 -14.18
C ALA A 188 -13.22 13.73 -13.76
N VAL A 189 -13.39 13.96 -12.45
CA VAL A 189 -14.46 14.82 -11.90
C VAL A 189 -14.31 16.25 -12.41
N ASP A 190 -13.10 16.80 -12.40
CA ASP A 190 -12.79 18.14 -12.88
C ASP A 190 -13.16 18.32 -14.35
N LEU A 191 -12.77 17.36 -15.20
CA LEU A 191 -13.16 17.33 -16.60
C LEU A 191 -14.68 17.25 -16.78
N ALA A 192 -15.34 16.35 -16.04
CA ALA A 192 -16.80 16.17 -16.10
C ALA A 192 -17.55 17.44 -15.65
N ALA A 193 -17.02 18.17 -14.67
CA ALA A 193 -17.60 19.44 -14.21
C ALA A 193 -17.59 20.50 -15.32
N VAL A 194 -16.47 20.67 -16.01
CA VAL A 194 -16.32 21.63 -17.13
C VAL A 194 -17.18 21.24 -18.34
N GLN A 195 -17.34 19.95 -18.57
CA GLN A 195 -18.17 19.42 -19.67
C GLN A 195 -19.66 19.35 -19.34
N GLU A 196 -20.04 19.63 -18.09
CA GLU A 196 -21.42 19.48 -17.57
C GLU A 196 -21.94 18.04 -17.70
N ASP A 197 -21.05 17.04 -17.58
CA ASP A 197 -21.40 15.63 -17.69
C ASP A 197 -22.07 15.14 -16.38
N PRO A 198 -23.28 14.55 -16.44
CA PRO A 198 -23.95 13.98 -15.26
C PRO A 198 -23.14 12.86 -14.58
N ALA A 199 -22.15 12.26 -15.25
CA ALA A 199 -21.24 11.26 -14.68
C ALA A 199 -20.46 11.77 -13.46
N ILE A 200 -20.37 13.08 -13.25
CA ILE A 200 -19.69 13.69 -12.10
C ILE A 200 -20.15 13.10 -10.76
N TRP A 201 -21.45 12.85 -10.58
CA TRP A 201 -21.99 12.33 -9.33
C TRP A 201 -21.59 10.88 -9.08
N THR A 202 -21.50 10.08 -10.15
CA THR A 202 -21.00 8.70 -10.08
C THR A 202 -19.51 8.67 -9.73
N LEU A 203 -18.72 9.57 -10.32
CA LEU A 203 -17.29 9.69 -10.02
C LEU A 203 -17.05 10.16 -8.57
N LEU A 204 -17.82 11.14 -8.08
CA LEU A 204 -17.76 11.57 -6.67
C LEU A 204 -18.15 10.46 -5.70
N ALA A 205 -19.19 9.68 -6.02
CA ALA A 205 -19.57 8.51 -5.23
C ALA A 205 -18.43 7.47 -5.19
N HIS A 206 -17.74 7.27 -6.32
CA HIS A 206 -16.60 6.37 -6.38
C HIS A 206 -15.43 6.84 -5.50
N ILE A 207 -15.08 8.13 -5.53
CA ILE A 207 -14.06 8.70 -4.64
C ILE A 207 -14.45 8.49 -3.17
N ARG A 208 -15.72 8.72 -2.82
CA ARG A 208 -16.24 8.53 -1.45
C ARG A 208 -16.11 7.08 -0.97
N CYS A 209 -16.39 6.11 -1.84
CA CYS A 209 -16.20 4.69 -1.51
C CYS A 209 -14.72 4.29 -1.39
N LEU A 210 -13.86 4.84 -2.25
CA LEU A 210 -12.44 4.49 -2.31
C LEU A 210 -11.62 5.12 -1.16
N ASN A 211 -11.84 6.42 -0.90
CA ASN A 211 -11.09 7.20 0.08
C ASN A 211 -11.96 8.34 0.66
N PRO A 212 -12.81 8.06 1.67
CA PRO A 212 -13.72 9.05 2.24
C PRO A 212 -12.99 10.22 2.93
N GLY A 213 -11.74 10.03 3.35
CA GLY A 213 -10.91 11.07 3.95
C GLY A 213 -10.08 11.88 2.95
N TYR A 214 -10.33 11.73 1.65
CA TYR A 214 -9.54 12.43 0.63
C TYR A 214 -9.78 13.95 0.67
N PRO A 215 -8.73 14.79 0.79
CA PRO A 215 -8.89 16.25 0.96
C PRO A 215 -9.67 16.94 -0.16
N GLY A 216 -9.50 16.49 -1.41
CA GLY A 216 -10.25 17.07 -2.53
C GLY A 216 -11.75 16.81 -2.43
N LEU A 217 -12.15 15.62 -1.96
CA LEU A 217 -13.56 15.27 -1.77
C LEU A 217 -14.20 16.12 -0.66
N SER A 218 -13.52 16.25 0.48
CA SER A 218 -14.06 17.04 1.60
C SER A 218 -14.24 18.51 1.23
N SER A 219 -13.35 19.06 0.40
CA SER A 219 -13.49 20.42 -0.14
C SER A 219 -14.68 20.58 -1.08
N ILE A 220 -14.92 19.61 -1.98
CA ILE A 220 -16.12 19.60 -2.84
C ILE A 220 -17.39 19.53 -1.98
N GLU A 221 -17.44 18.62 -1.01
CA GLU A 221 -18.59 18.44 -0.13
C GLU A 221 -18.87 19.69 0.73
N THR A 222 -17.83 20.38 1.20
CA THR A 222 -17.96 21.64 1.95
C THR A 222 -18.60 22.73 1.08
N CYS A 223 -18.22 22.82 -0.19
CA CYS A 223 -18.83 23.76 -1.13
C CYS A 223 -20.29 23.42 -1.42
N LEU A 224 -20.58 22.15 -1.71
CA LEU A 224 -21.95 21.67 -2.00
C LEU A 224 -22.89 21.84 -0.80
N ALA A 225 -22.38 21.76 0.43
CA ALA A 225 -23.14 22.04 1.65
C ALA A 225 -23.42 23.54 1.85
N GLY A 226 -22.77 24.44 1.12
CA GLY A 226 -22.92 25.89 1.25
C GLY A 226 -22.21 26.49 2.46
N ASN A 227 -21.21 25.80 3.02
CA ASN A 227 -20.44 26.26 4.18
C ASN A 227 -19.35 27.28 3.78
N TRP A 228 -19.77 28.42 3.21
CA TRP A 228 -18.87 29.40 2.60
C TRP A 228 -17.90 30.08 3.57
N ALA A 229 -18.24 30.13 4.85
CA ALA A 229 -17.35 30.61 5.92
C ALA A 229 -16.07 29.75 6.04
N ASP A 230 -16.17 28.46 5.74
CA ASP A 230 -15.05 27.52 5.77
C ASP A 230 -14.29 27.45 4.44
N VAL A 231 -14.96 27.74 3.32
CA VAL A 231 -14.39 27.70 1.96
C VAL A 231 -13.51 28.92 1.68
N THR A 232 -14.01 30.11 1.99
CA THR A 232 -13.35 31.39 1.73
C THR A 232 -11.90 31.46 2.25
N PRO A 233 -11.58 31.11 3.51
CA PRO A 233 -10.21 31.17 4.01
C PRO A 233 -9.29 30.11 3.40
N ARG A 234 -9.83 29.01 2.85
CA ARG A 234 -9.01 27.92 2.27
C ARG A 234 -8.36 28.31 0.95
N PHE A 235 -8.94 29.27 0.20
CA PHE A 235 -8.28 29.86 -0.97
C PHE A 235 -7.12 30.79 -0.59
N GLY A 236 -7.07 31.31 0.65
CA GLY A 236 -5.98 32.18 1.12
C GLY A 236 -4.90 31.48 1.94
N ALA A 237 -5.01 30.17 2.16
CA ALA A 237 -4.06 29.43 3.00
C ALA A 237 -2.92 28.84 2.16
N ASP A 238 -1.67 29.22 2.49
CA ASP A 238 -0.43 28.70 1.87
C ASP A 238 -0.24 27.17 1.99
N SER A 239 -1.10 26.47 2.73
CA SER A 239 -1.03 25.03 3.02
C SER A 239 -1.91 24.15 2.13
N ALA A 240 -2.54 24.69 1.08
CA ALA A 240 -3.34 23.89 0.17
C ALA A 240 -2.46 22.91 -0.63
N THR A 241 -2.46 21.64 -0.24
CA THR A 241 -1.95 20.55 -1.09
C THR A 241 -2.72 20.51 -2.41
N GLY A 242 -2.09 20.17 -3.53
CA GLY A 242 -2.70 20.29 -4.87
C GLY A 242 -4.06 19.62 -5.04
N GLY A 243 -4.30 18.48 -4.38
CA GLY A 243 -5.61 17.80 -4.39
C GLY A 243 -6.71 18.55 -3.61
N ASN A 244 -6.35 19.36 -2.62
CA ASN A 244 -7.28 20.19 -1.85
C ASN A 244 -7.77 21.38 -2.69
N LEU A 245 -6.85 22.08 -3.37
CA LEU A 245 -7.18 23.25 -4.18
C LEU A 245 -8.05 22.88 -5.39
N ALA A 246 -7.67 21.82 -6.12
CA ALA A 246 -8.47 21.32 -7.24
C ALA A 246 -9.90 20.92 -6.79
N GLY A 247 -10.04 20.32 -5.60
CA GLY A 247 -11.36 20.04 -5.02
C GLY A 247 -12.18 21.30 -4.71
N LEU A 248 -11.54 22.37 -4.21
CA LEU A 248 -12.23 23.65 -3.98
C LEU A 248 -12.68 24.30 -5.29
N GLU A 249 -11.83 24.29 -6.32
CA GLU A 249 -12.14 24.83 -7.65
C GLU A 249 -13.31 24.07 -8.30
N VAL A 250 -13.31 22.73 -8.26
CA VAL A 250 -14.45 21.93 -8.72
C VAL A 250 -15.71 22.25 -7.91
N GLY A 251 -15.63 22.21 -6.58
CA GLY A 251 -16.78 22.41 -5.71
C GLY A 251 -17.44 23.78 -5.89
N THR A 252 -16.62 24.83 -6.04
CA THR A 252 -17.10 26.20 -6.29
C THR A 252 -17.70 26.36 -7.68
N LEU A 253 -17.16 25.69 -8.70
CA LEU A 253 -17.76 25.67 -10.05
C LEU A 253 -19.15 25.04 -10.03
N LEU A 254 -19.33 23.91 -9.33
CA LEU A 254 -20.62 23.23 -9.24
C LEU A 254 -21.70 24.06 -8.51
N CYS A 255 -21.27 25.01 -7.68
CA CYS A 255 -22.17 25.95 -7.01
C CYS A 255 -22.38 27.25 -7.78
N TRP A 256 -21.72 27.46 -8.92
CA TRP A 256 -21.96 28.62 -9.77
C TRP A 256 -23.39 28.58 -10.36
N PRO A 257 -24.11 29.71 -10.47
CA PRO A 257 -23.74 31.09 -10.12
C PRO A 257 -24.10 31.50 -8.68
N ARG A 258 -24.43 30.56 -7.78
CA ARG A 258 -24.97 30.83 -6.43
C ARG A 258 -23.91 31.19 -5.38
N LEU A 259 -22.68 31.49 -5.79
CA LEU A 259 -21.59 31.85 -4.88
C LEU A 259 -21.82 33.21 -4.21
N PRO A 260 -21.58 33.36 -2.88
CA PRO A 260 -21.59 34.64 -2.19
C PRO A 260 -20.53 35.60 -2.73
N THR A 261 -20.80 36.90 -2.66
CA THR A 261 -19.90 37.96 -3.16
C THR A 261 -18.52 37.92 -2.49
N GLU A 262 -18.46 37.70 -1.18
CA GLU A 262 -17.20 37.60 -0.43
C GLU A 262 -16.33 36.44 -0.92
N THR A 263 -16.94 35.27 -1.16
CA THR A 263 -16.25 34.10 -1.70
C THR A 263 -15.76 34.34 -3.12
N ARG A 264 -16.54 35.03 -3.97
CA ARG A 264 -16.10 35.40 -5.33
C ARG A 264 -14.85 36.29 -5.28
N HIS A 265 -14.83 37.31 -4.42
CA HIS A 265 -13.67 38.18 -4.26
C HIS A 265 -12.44 37.43 -3.74
N ALA A 266 -12.61 36.49 -2.81
CA ALA A 266 -11.52 35.67 -2.31
C ALA A 266 -10.93 34.75 -3.39
N ILE A 267 -11.79 34.06 -4.15
CA ILE A 267 -11.37 33.21 -5.28
C ILE A 267 -10.65 34.05 -6.33
N GLN A 268 -11.18 35.22 -6.66
CA GLN A 268 -10.56 36.11 -7.63
C GLN A 268 -9.17 36.60 -7.17
N SER A 269 -9.06 37.02 -5.91
CA SER A 269 -7.78 37.45 -5.33
C SER A 269 -6.75 36.32 -5.37
N HIS A 270 -7.20 35.09 -5.10
CA HIS A 270 -6.37 33.89 -5.24
C HIS A 270 -5.87 33.69 -6.68
N PHE A 271 -6.77 33.71 -7.67
CA PHE A 271 -6.37 33.52 -9.07
C PHE A 271 -5.43 34.61 -9.58
N GLN A 272 -5.54 35.85 -9.09
CA GLN A 272 -4.60 36.92 -9.44
C GLN A 272 -3.19 36.69 -8.89
N GLN A 273 -3.08 36.03 -7.73
CA GLN A 273 -1.79 35.80 -7.05
C GLN A 273 -1.14 34.47 -7.44
N HIS A 274 -1.93 33.43 -7.68
CA HIS A 274 -1.45 32.05 -7.80
C HIS A 274 -1.88 31.34 -9.09
N GLY A 275 -2.86 31.89 -9.82
CA GLY A 275 -3.46 31.24 -10.98
C GLY A 275 -4.38 30.07 -10.61
N ALA A 276 -4.98 29.44 -11.62
CA ALA A 276 -5.84 28.26 -11.45
C ALA A 276 -5.02 26.96 -11.45
N SER A 277 -5.44 25.98 -10.66
CA SER A 277 -4.77 24.66 -10.57
C SER A 277 -5.44 23.55 -11.38
N SER A 278 -6.70 23.74 -11.77
CA SER A 278 -7.56 22.76 -12.43
C SER A 278 -8.33 23.36 -13.60
N LEU A 279 -8.96 22.51 -14.41
CA LEU A 279 -9.80 22.95 -15.52
C LEU A 279 -11.03 23.74 -15.02
N SER A 280 -11.62 23.30 -13.91
CA SER A 280 -12.71 24.01 -13.23
C SER A 280 -12.25 25.36 -12.70
N GLY A 281 -11.00 25.46 -12.22
CA GLY A 281 -10.38 26.70 -11.81
C GLY A 281 -10.24 27.70 -12.97
N LEU A 282 -9.74 27.24 -14.12
CA LEU A 282 -9.64 28.06 -15.34
C LEU A 282 -11.01 28.55 -15.80
N LEU A 283 -12.02 27.68 -15.75
CA LEU A 283 -13.39 28.07 -16.10
C LEU A 283 -13.96 29.10 -15.12
N LEU A 284 -13.75 28.91 -13.81
CA LEU A 284 -14.15 29.88 -12.79
C LEU A 284 -13.45 31.23 -12.98
N GLN A 285 -12.15 31.22 -13.27
CA GLN A 285 -11.39 32.44 -13.56
C GLN A 285 -11.99 33.19 -14.76
N ALA A 286 -12.33 32.47 -15.83
CA ALA A 286 -13.00 33.06 -17.00
C ALA A 286 -14.37 33.66 -16.63
N LEU A 287 -15.19 32.94 -15.86
CA LEU A 287 -16.52 33.39 -15.44
C LEU A 287 -16.44 34.62 -14.53
N LEU A 288 -15.52 34.63 -13.55
CA LEU A 288 -15.32 35.77 -12.65
C LEU A 288 -14.84 37.01 -13.41
N ALA A 289 -13.83 36.86 -14.27
CA ALA A 289 -13.34 37.94 -15.12
C ALA A 289 -14.44 38.50 -16.04
N ALA A 290 -15.30 37.62 -16.59
CA ALA A 290 -16.45 38.03 -17.39
C ALA A 290 -17.46 38.85 -16.59
N THR A 291 -17.78 38.44 -15.36
CA THR A 291 -18.73 39.18 -14.51
C THR A 291 -18.26 40.57 -14.11
N GLU A 292 -16.95 40.81 -14.13
CA GLU A 292 -16.35 42.11 -13.82
C GLU A 292 -16.05 42.96 -15.07
N GLY A 293 -16.37 42.46 -16.26
CA GLY A 293 -16.07 43.15 -17.51
C GLY A 293 -14.60 43.11 -17.93
N GLN A 294 -13.79 42.24 -17.33
CA GLN A 294 -12.38 42.01 -17.70
C GLN A 294 -12.30 41.05 -18.90
N VAL A 295 -12.68 41.54 -20.08
CA VAL A 295 -12.83 40.72 -21.29
C VAL A 295 -11.54 40.01 -21.69
N ASP A 296 -10.40 40.69 -21.68
CA ASP A 296 -9.12 40.12 -22.11
C ASP A 296 -8.66 38.98 -21.19
N ALA A 297 -8.81 39.15 -19.87
CA ALA A 297 -8.47 38.12 -18.89
C ALA A 297 -9.40 36.89 -19.02
N SER A 298 -10.69 37.13 -19.25
CA SER A 298 -11.65 36.05 -19.48
C SER A 298 -11.35 35.27 -20.76
N LEU A 299 -11.04 35.96 -21.86
CA LEU A 299 -10.67 35.33 -23.13
C LEU A 299 -9.34 34.57 -23.05
N ALA A 300 -8.37 35.06 -22.26
CA ALA A 300 -7.11 34.36 -22.05
C ALA A 300 -7.33 33.00 -21.36
N ALA A 301 -8.05 32.98 -20.23
CA ALA A 301 -8.40 31.74 -19.53
C ALA A 301 -9.22 30.79 -20.41
N MET A 302 -10.14 31.32 -21.21
CA MET A 302 -10.94 30.52 -22.15
C MET A 302 -10.13 29.90 -23.29
N ARG A 303 -9.12 30.59 -23.81
CA ARG A 303 -8.23 30.04 -24.84
C ARG A 303 -7.40 28.89 -24.30
N GLU A 304 -6.92 29.02 -23.06
CA GLU A 304 -6.19 27.96 -22.35
C GLU A 304 -7.08 26.73 -22.10
N LEU A 305 -8.32 26.96 -21.68
CA LEU A 305 -9.29 25.90 -21.45
C LEU A 305 -9.71 25.20 -22.75
N ALA A 306 -9.97 25.94 -23.82
CA ALA A 306 -10.37 25.41 -25.12
C ALA A 306 -9.27 24.59 -25.80
N ALA A 307 -7.99 24.87 -25.49
CA ALA A 307 -6.87 24.04 -25.94
C ALA A 307 -6.86 22.66 -25.25
N SER A 308 -7.49 22.54 -24.09
CA SER A 308 -7.43 21.36 -23.21
C SER A 308 -8.68 20.48 -23.29
N THR A 309 -9.88 21.07 -23.38
CA THR A 309 -11.15 20.33 -23.38
C THR A 309 -12.27 21.07 -24.11
N PRO A 310 -13.23 20.37 -24.75
CA PRO A 310 -14.51 20.96 -25.11
C PRO A 310 -15.27 21.43 -23.86
N LEU A 311 -16.07 22.48 -24.04
CA LEU A 311 -16.86 23.10 -22.97
C LEU A 311 -18.32 22.67 -23.01
N GLY A 312 -18.94 22.62 -21.83
CA GLY A 312 -20.38 22.45 -21.69
C GLY A 312 -21.18 23.54 -22.42
N ARG A 313 -22.37 23.17 -22.91
CA ARG A 313 -23.21 24.07 -23.71
C ARG A 313 -23.77 25.22 -22.88
N THR A 314 -24.10 24.99 -21.61
CA THR A 314 -24.69 26.05 -20.77
C THR A 314 -23.66 27.08 -20.35
N THR A 315 -22.43 26.63 -20.07
CA THR A 315 -21.27 27.46 -19.80
C THR A 315 -20.88 28.32 -21.00
N CYS A 316 -20.79 27.71 -22.19
CA CYS A 316 -20.57 28.47 -23.43
C CYS A 316 -21.62 29.58 -23.61
N ARG A 317 -22.90 29.24 -23.36
CA ARG A 317 -23.99 30.20 -23.45
C ARG A 317 -23.86 31.33 -22.42
N ALA A 318 -23.58 31.01 -21.16
CA ALA A 318 -23.39 32.01 -20.10
C ALA A 318 -22.26 32.99 -20.45
N LEU A 319 -21.12 32.48 -20.93
CA LEU A 319 -20.00 33.31 -21.34
C LEU A 319 -20.32 34.18 -22.57
N LEU A 320 -21.04 33.65 -23.56
CA LEU A 320 -21.50 34.43 -24.72
C LEU A 320 -22.47 35.55 -24.30
N GLU A 321 -23.40 35.26 -23.40
CA GLU A 321 -24.35 36.25 -22.85
C GLU A 321 -23.63 37.33 -22.02
N THR A 322 -22.51 36.99 -21.38
CA THR A 322 -21.77 37.93 -20.51
C THR A 322 -20.73 38.76 -21.27
N LEU A 323 -19.99 38.15 -22.22
CA LEU A 323 -18.88 38.77 -22.95
C LEU A 323 -19.27 39.30 -24.33
N GLY A 324 -20.09 38.55 -25.07
CA GLY A 324 -20.38 38.81 -26.48
C GLY A 324 -21.65 39.63 -26.72
N LEU A 325 -22.68 39.42 -25.89
CA LEU A 325 -23.99 40.06 -26.00
C LEU A 325 -24.55 40.47 -24.63
N PRO A 326 -23.85 41.28 -23.83
CA PRO A 326 -24.39 41.74 -22.55
C PRO A 326 -25.73 42.46 -22.81
N ALA A 327 -26.76 42.13 -22.03
CA ALA A 327 -28.12 42.69 -22.21
C ALA A 327 -28.15 44.23 -22.23
N THR A 328 -27.13 44.87 -21.65
CA THR A 328 -26.91 46.32 -21.67
C THR A 328 -26.56 46.87 -23.07
N GLN A 329 -25.96 46.09 -23.97
CA GLN A 329 -25.69 46.52 -25.35
C GLN A 329 -26.98 46.73 -26.16
N PHE A 330 -28.00 45.90 -25.94
CA PHE A 330 -29.32 46.11 -26.54
C PHE A 330 -30.08 47.31 -25.94
N SER A 331 -29.60 47.84 -24.82
CA SER A 331 -30.13 49.06 -24.22
C SER A 331 -29.39 50.34 -24.65
N ALA A 332 -28.28 50.21 -25.40
CA ALA A 332 -27.52 51.35 -25.92
C ALA A 332 -28.35 52.15 -26.93
N GLY A 333 -28.17 53.47 -26.95
CA GLY A 333 -29.03 54.39 -27.72
C GLY A 333 -29.09 54.12 -29.23
N CYS A 334 -28.07 53.48 -29.79
CA CYS A 334 -28.05 53.07 -31.20
C CYS A 334 -28.97 51.88 -31.52
N TRP A 335 -29.31 51.05 -30.52
CA TRP A 335 -30.23 49.90 -30.64
C TRP A 335 -31.63 50.20 -30.09
N ARG A 336 -31.84 51.39 -29.52
CA ARG A 336 -33.15 51.99 -29.29
C ARG A 336 -33.49 52.86 -30.50
N PRO A 337 -33.88 52.33 -31.68
CA PRO A 337 -34.60 53.19 -32.60
C PRO A 337 -35.85 53.62 -31.84
N SER A 338 -35.99 54.92 -31.56
CA SER A 338 -37.31 55.49 -31.38
C SER A 338 -38.04 55.15 -32.67
N ALA A 339 -38.93 54.15 -32.63
CA ALA A 339 -39.96 54.04 -33.64
C ALA A 339 -40.53 55.46 -33.79
N PRO A 340 -40.50 56.06 -35.00
CA PRO A 340 -40.93 57.44 -35.15
C PRO A 340 -42.31 57.54 -34.55
N SER A 341 -42.49 58.47 -33.61
CA SER A 341 -43.78 58.66 -32.97
C SER A 341 -44.81 58.93 -34.08
N VAL A 342 -46.07 58.53 -33.89
CA VAL A 342 -47.13 58.84 -34.87
C VAL A 342 -47.13 60.33 -35.28
N PRO A 343 -46.86 61.30 -34.37
CA PRO A 343 -46.61 62.70 -34.74
C PRO A 343 -45.42 62.94 -35.69
N ASP A 344 -44.30 62.21 -35.55
CA ASP A 344 -43.13 62.33 -36.44
C ASP A 344 -43.39 61.76 -37.84
N LEU A 345 -44.17 60.69 -37.93
CA LEU A 345 -44.63 60.17 -39.22
C LEU A 345 -45.56 61.18 -39.90
N LEU A 346 -46.49 61.78 -39.15
CA LEU A 346 -47.41 62.79 -39.67
C LEU A 346 -46.69 64.09 -40.06
N SER A 347 -45.69 64.54 -39.30
CA SER A 347 -44.91 65.73 -39.62
C SER A 347 -44.06 65.53 -40.87
N ARG A 348 -43.48 64.34 -41.07
CA ARG A 348 -42.76 63.98 -42.31
C ARG A 348 -43.70 63.87 -43.52
N VAL A 349 -44.90 63.32 -43.34
CA VAL A 349 -45.93 63.30 -44.41
C VAL A 349 -46.38 64.72 -44.77
N GLN A 350 -46.53 65.61 -43.78
CA GLN A 350 -46.83 67.02 -44.03
C GLN A 350 -45.67 67.76 -44.73
N GLN A 351 -44.42 67.52 -44.35
CA GLN A 351 -43.26 68.07 -45.04
C GLN A 351 -43.16 67.58 -46.49
N PHE A 352 -43.41 66.29 -46.74
CA PHE A 352 -43.47 65.75 -48.10
C PHE A 352 -44.59 66.39 -48.92
N ARG A 353 -45.78 66.57 -48.34
CA ARG A 353 -46.89 67.29 -49.00
C ARG A 353 -46.56 68.75 -49.28
N ALA A 354 -45.90 69.44 -48.35
CA ALA A 354 -45.49 70.84 -48.53
C ALA A 354 -44.40 71.00 -49.61
N GLN A 355 -43.47 70.04 -49.70
CA GLN A 355 -42.46 69.99 -50.75
C GLN A 355 -43.04 69.65 -52.12
N TYR A 356 -44.09 68.83 -52.21
CA TYR A 356 -44.77 68.55 -53.48
C TYR A 356 -45.79 69.62 -53.90
N ALA A 357 -46.35 70.36 -52.93
CA ALA A 357 -47.23 71.51 -53.22
C ALA A 357 -46.44 72.71 -53.76
N ARG A 358 -45.15 72.83 -53.42
CA ARG A 358 -44.20 73.70 -54.10
C ARG A 358 -43.65 72.93 -55.29
N GLY A 359 -44.33 73.02 -56.44
CA GLY A 359 -43.86 72.42 -57.69
C GLY A 359 -42.41 72.82 -58.02
N PRO A 360 -41.76 72.15 -58.98
CA PRO A 360 -40.35 72.36 -59.26
C PRO A 360 -40.14 73.76 -59.84
N GLU A 361 -39.78 74.72 -58.99
CA GLU A 361 -39.01 75.87 -59.43
C GLU A 361 -37.60 75.37 -59.75
N GLY A 362 -37.46 74.86 -60.98
CA GLY A 362 -36.16 74.59 -61.57
C GLY A 362 -35.31 75.85 -61.63
N PRO A 363 -33.97 75.71 -61.62
CA PRO A 363 -33.08 76.85 -61.65
C PRO A 363 -33.27 77.61 -62.98
N ARG A 364 -33.43 78.93 -62.90
CA ARG A 364 -33.28 79.83 -64.05
C ARG A 364 -31.87 80.45 -64.01
N PRO A 365 -31.25 80.68 -65.19
CA PRO A 365 -29.83 81.01 -65.35
C PRO A 365 -29.39 82.30 -64.64
#